data_AF-A0A1F9XAU8-F1
#
_entry.id   AF-A0A1F9XAU8-F1
#
_cell.length_a   1.000
_cell.length_b   1.000
_cell.length_c   1.000
_cell.angle_alpha   90.00
_cell.angle_beta   90.00
_cell.angle_gamma   90.00
#
_symmetry.space_group_name_H-M   'P 1'
#
loop_
_entity.id
_entity.type
_entity.pdbx_description
1 polymer ?
#
loop_
_entity_poly.entity_id
_entity_poly.type
_entity_poly.pdbx_seq_one_letter_code
_entity_poly.pdbx_strand_id
1 'polypeptide(L)'
;MCRSVVKATGRAQAVECAGRLDVNGLAALMERINIFISNDTGAAHVAVCKNVPGIILFGPGQPQRYAPVDTSLYRSLYAGAACAPCEKERCDKLDCLRAISVEEVYKAAMQL
;
A
#
# COMPACT_ATOMS: atom_id res chain seq x y z
N MET A 1 13.68 8.20 6.34
CA MET A 1 13.32 6.94 5.66
C MET A 1 13.25 7.11 4.14
N CYS A 2 12.29 7.84 3.57
CA CYS A 2 12.08 7.97 2.12
C CYS A 2 13.34 8.40 1.33
N ARG A 3 14.04 9.44 1.80
CA ARG A 3 15.32 9.86 1.21
C ARG A 3 16.39 8.78 1.14
N SER A 4 16.43 7.85 2.10
CA SER A 4 17.38 6.73 2.10
C SER A 4 17.04 5.71 1.01
N VAL A 5 15.74 5.46 0.78
CA VAL A 5 15.26 4.58 -0.30
C VAL A 5 15.66 5.16 -1.67
N VAL A 6 15.39 6.45 -1.91
CA VAL A 6 15.76 7.12 -3.17
C VAL A 6 17.27 7.06 -3.43
N LYS A 7 18.09 7.16 -2.37
CA LYS A 7 19.55 7.02 -2.50
C LYS A 7 19.96 5.60 -2.89
N ALA A 8 19.30 4.57 -2.34
CA ALA A 8 19.61 3.17 -2.60
C ALA A 8 19.19 2.72 -4.01
N THR A 9 18.08 3.24 -4.54
CA THR A 9 17.58 2.91 -5.89
C THR A 9 18.18 3.79 -6.99
N GLY A 10 18.76 4.95 -6.62
CA GLY A 10 19.19 5.97 -7.57
C GLY A 10 18.06 6.92 -7.98
N ARG A 11 18.38 8.22 -8.13
CA ARG A 11 17.38 9.29 -8.38
C ARG A 11 16.62 9.15 -9.71
N ALA A 12 17.16 8.42 -10.68
CA ALA A 12 16.45 8.16 -11.94
C ALA A 12 15.30 7.14 -11.78
N GLN A 13 15.29 6.38 -10.68
CA GLN A 13 14.34 5.28 -10.46
C GLN A 13 13.33 5.56 -9.35
N ALA A 14 13.53 6.60 -8.53
CA ALA A 14 12.62 6.93 -7.43
C ALA A 14 12.54 8.44 -7.15
N VAL A 15 11.35 8.91 -6.78
CA VAL A 15 11.07 10.31 -6.41
C VAL A 15 10.50 10.36 -4.99
N GLU A 16 11.05 11.23 -4.14
CA GLU A 16 10.53 11.47 -2.79
C GLU A 16 9.37 12.48 -2.83
N CYS A 17 8.14 12.00 -2.64
CA CYS A 17 6.93 12.83 -2.55
C CYS A 17 6.41 13.02 -1.11
N ALA A 18 6.95 12.29 -0.14
CA ALA A 18 6.48 12.32 1.25
C ALA A 18 6.59 13.72 1.86
N GLY A 19 5.49 14.21 2.43
CA GLY A 19 5.40 15.55 3.04
C GLY A 19 5.43 16.72 2.04
N ARG A 20 5.32 16.45 0.73
CA ARG A 20 5.37 17.48 -0.33
C ARG A 20 4.05 17.71 -1.06
N LEU A 21 3.05 16.88 -0.76
CA LEU A 21 1.75 16.90 -1.42
C LEU A 21 0.67 17.08 -0.35
N ASP A 22 -0.31 17.92 -0.64
CA ASP A 22 -1.60 17.89 0.03
C ASP A 22 -2.47 16.78 -0.59
N VAL A 23 -3.72 16.66 -0.13
CA VAL A 23 -4.65 15.63 -0.63
C VAL A 23 -4.94 15.79 -2.13
N ASN A 24 -5.04 17.04 -2.61
CA ASN A 24 -5.27 17.32 -4.02
C ASN A 24 -4.06 16.94 -4.88
N GLY A 25 -2.85 17.27 -4.43
CA GLY A 25 -1.60 16.90 -5.08
C GLY A 25 -1.38 15.39 -5.10
N LEU A 26 -1.76 14.69 -4.02
CA LEU A 26 -1.77 13.22 -4.00
C LEU A 26 -2.74 12.67 -5.05
N ALA A 27 -3.96 13.19 -5.10
CA ALA A 27 -4.97 12.77 -6.07
C ALA A 27 -4.52 13.00 -7.52
N ALA A 28 -3.86 14.14 -7.81
CA ALA A 28 -3.27 14.43 -9.12
C ALA A 28 -2.09 13.50 -9.45
N LEU A 29 -1.28 13.11 -8.44
CA LEU A 29 -0.20 12.15 -8.65
C LEU A 29 -0.74 10.76 -9.00
N MET A 30 -1.84 10.33 -8.35
CA MET A 30 -2.48 9.03 -8.63
C MET A 30 -2.86 8.87 -10.10
N GLU A 31 -3.31 9.93 -10.76
CA GLU A 31 -3.65 9.90 -12.20
C GLU A 31 -2.46 9.58 -13.12
N ARG A 32 -1.23 9.64 -12.60
CA ARG A 32 0.01 9.35 -13.35
C ARG A 32 0.65 8.02 -12.96
N ILE A 33 0.04 7.26 -12.06
CA ILE A 33 0.56 6.01 -11.54
C ILE A 33 -0.10 4.84 -12.27
N ASN A 34 0.71 3.86 -12.69
CA ASN A 34 0.21 2.62 -13.29
C ASN A 34 -0.24 1.59 -12.26
N ILE A 35 0.45 1.54 -11.12
CA ILE A 35 0.15 0.64 -10.01
C ILE A 35 0.46 1.30 -8.66
N PHE A 36 -0.47 1.21 -7.72
CA PHE A 36 -0.31 1.74 -6.36
C PHE A 36 -0.11 0.60 -5.35
N ILE A 37 0.95 0.66 -4.56
CA ILE A 37 1.24 -0.34 -3.52
C ILE A 37 1.35 0.39 -2.18
N SER A 38 0.51 0.03 -1.21
CA SER A 38 0.45 0.69 0.09
C SER A 38 -0.08 -0.23 1.19
N ASN A 39 0.18 0.11 2.44
CA ASN A 39 -0.64 -0.38 3.55
C ASN A 39 -2.04 0.27 3.55
N ASP A 40 -2.96 -0.31 4.32
CA ASP A 40 -4.31 0.21 4.57
C ASP A 40 -4.27 1.58 5.27
N THR A 41 -4.35 2.66 4.48
CA THR A 41 -4.33 4.06 4.94
C THR A 41 -5.17 4.93 4.00
N GLY A 42 -5.39 6.20 4.40
CA GLY A 42 -6.09 7.20 3.56
C GLY A 42 -5.58 7.29 2.12
N ALA A 43 -4.27 7.10 1.88
CA ALA A 43 -3.71 7.15 0.53
C ALA A 43 -4.23 6.00 -0.37
N ALA A 44 -4.48 4.82 0.20
CA ALA A 44 -5.09 3.70 -0.53
C ALA A 44 -6.52 4.04 -0.97
N HIS A 45 -7.30 4.69 -0.12
CA HIS A 45 -8.65 5.14 -0.51
C HIS A 45 -8.61 6.19 -1.63
N VAL A 46 -7.66 7.13 -1.60
CA VAL A 46 -7.49 8.10 -2.70
C VAL A 46 -7.14 7.41 -4.02
N ALA A 47 -6.24 6.42 -4.00
CA ALA A 47 -5.90 5.64 -5.19
C ALA A 47 -7.13 4.90 -5.76
N VAL A 48 -7.95 4.32 -4.89
CA VAL A 48 -9.20 3.65 -5.27
C VAL A 48 -10.19 4.62 -5.90
N CYS A 49 -10.37 5.81 -5.33
CA CYS A 49 -11.23 6.85 -5.92
C CYS A 49 -10.74 7.32 -7.30
N LYS A 50 -9.46 7.13 -7.61
CA LYS A 50 -8.85 7.47 -8.89
C LYS A 50 -8.73 6.28 -9.85
N ASN A 51 -9.31 5.12 -9.49
CA ASN A 51 -9.27 3.88 -10.27
C ASN A 51 -7.84 3.45 -10.63
N VAL A 52 -6.87 3.71 -9.75
CA VAL A 52 -5.49 3.27 -9.95
C VAL A 52 -5.38 1.82 -9.48
N PRO A 53 -5.04 0.86 -10.37
CA PRO A 53 -4.84 -0.53 -9.96
C PRO A 53 -3.87 -0.61 -8.78
N GLY A 54 -4.13 -1.48 -7.80
CA GLY A 54 -3.27 -1.47 -6.63
C GLY A 54 -3.31 -2.68 -5.71
N ILE A 55 -2.24 -2.79 -4.94
CA ILE A 55 -2.04 -3.80 -3.91
C ILE A 55 -2.11 -3.12 -2.54
N ILE A 56 -3.04 -3.56 -1.70
CA ILE A 56 -3.25 -3.02 -0.35
C ILE A 56 -2.84 -4.08 0.68
N LEU A 57 -1.88 -3.73 1.54
CA LEU A 57 -1.33 -4.61 2.56
C LEU A 57 -2.07 -4.38 3.88
N PHE A 58 -2.70 -5.44 4.38
CA PHE A 58 -3.43 -5.43 5.64
C PHE A 58 -2.63 -6.12 6.74
N GLY A 59 -2.49 -5.44 7.87
CA GLY A 59 -1.88 -5.97 9.09
C GLY A 59 -2.88 -5.97 10.23
N PRO A 60 -2.94 -4.90 11.04
CA PRO A 60 -3.90 -4.80 12.15
C PRO A 60 -5.34 -4.55 11.69
N GLY A 61 -5.52 -3.88 10.55
CA GLY A 61 -6.83 -3.53 9.98
C GLY A 61 -7.59 -4.74 9.43
N GLN A 62 -8.90 -4.58 9.24
CA GLN A 62 -9.82 -5.63 8.79
C GLN A 62 -10.09 -5.53 7.28
N PRO A 63 -9.52 -6.43 6.44
CA PRO A 63 -9.79 -6.42 5.00
C PRO A 63 -11.27 -6.51 4.67
N GLN A 64 -12.05 -7.27 5.46
CA GLN A 64 -13.49 -7.44 5.24
C GLN A 64 -14.27 -6.12 5.36
N ARG A 65 -13.70 -5.10 6.03
CA ARG A 65 -14.33 -3.80 6.25
C ARG A 65 -13.81 -2.72 5.30
N TYR A 66 -12.51 -2.75 5.00
CA TYR A 66 -11.83 -1.62 4.33
C TYR A 66 -11.25 -1.96 2.95
N ALA A 67 -11.17 -3.24 2.58
CA ALA A 67 -10.68 -3.62 1.27
C ALA A 67 -11.61 -3.11 0.15
N PRO A 68 -11.06 -2.67 -0.99
CA PRO A 68 -11.84 -2.39 -2.18
C PRO A 68 -12.56 -3.65 -2.65
N VAL A 69 -13.82 -3.49 -3.06
CA VAL A 69 -14.66 -4.59 -3.54
C VAL A 69 -14.27 -5.03 -4.95
N ASP A 70 -13.74 -4.11 -5.76
CA ASP A 70 -13.38 -4.39 -7.15
C ASP A 70 -12.08 -5.20 -7.25
N THR A 71 -12.22 -6.51 -7.30
CA THR A 71 -11.09 -7.42 -7.46
C THR A 71 -10.54 -7.46 -8.89
N SER A 72 -11.07 -6.69 -9.84
CA SER A 72 -10.43 -6.55 -11.16
C SER A 72 -9.23 -5.61 -11.11
N LEU A 73 -9.33 -4.54 -10.31
CA LEU A 73 -8.30 -3.51 -10.17
C LEU A 73 -7.45 -3.65 -8.91
N TYR A 74 -7.99 -4.28 -7.86
CA TYR A 74 -7.33 -4.30 -6.55
C TYR A 74 -7.00 -5.71 -6.07
N ARG A 75 -5.89 -5.85 -5.35
CA ARG A 75 -5.58 -7.03 -4.53
C ARG A 75 -5.35 -6.60 -3.09
N SER A 76 -5.97 -7.28 -2.16
CA SER A 76 -5.77 -7.06 -0.73
C SER A 76 -4.98 -8.24 -0.16
N LEU A 77 -3.74 -7.99 0.28
CA LEU A 77 -2.88 -9.01 0.86
C LEU A 77 -3.00 -8.98 2.37
N TYR A 78 -3.33 -10.13 2.94
CA TYR A 78 -3.55 -10.30 4.37
C TYR A 78 -3.08 -11.69 4.80
N ALA A 79 -2.00 -11.74 5.58
CA ALA A 79 -1.35 -13.00 5.94
C ALA A 79 -2.15 -13.85 6.96
N GLY A 80 -3.23 -13.33 7.54
CA GLY A 80 -4.04 -14.07 8.53
C GLY A 80 -3.26 -14.49 9.78
N ALA A 81 -2.22 -13.73 10.15
CA ALA A 81 -1.39 -14.06 11.30
C ALA A 81 -2.21 -14.08 12.60
N ALA A 82 -1.82 -14.92 13.56
CA ALA A 82 -2.52 -15.08 14.84
C ALA A 82 -2.70 -13.77 15.64
N CYS A 83 -1.89 -12.75 15.37
CA CYS A 83 -1.99 -11.44 16.01
C CYS A 83 -2.93 -10.44 15.30
N ALA A 84 -3.61 -10.85 14.21
CA ALA A 84 -4.45 -10.00 13.39
C ALA A 84 -5.82 -10.66 13.05
N PRO A 85 -6.90 -9.88 12.87
CA PRO A 85 -6.94 -8.42 12.97
C PRO A 85 -6.95 -8.01 14.45
N CYS A 86 -6.24 -6.93 14.79
CA CYS A 86 -6.19 -6.43 16.18
C CYS A 86 -6.46 -4.93 16.32
N GLU A 87 -6.58 -4.20 15.20
CA GLU A 87 -6.90 -2.77 15.13
C GLU A 87 -6.02 -1.86 16.01
N LYS A 88 -4.83 -2.34 16.41
CA LYS A 88 -3.90 -1.57 17.22
C LYS A 88 -3.24 -0.48 16.38
N GLU A 89 -3.27 0.75 16.89
CA GLU A 89 -2.54 1.87 16.28
C GLU A 89 -1.02 1.74 16.43
N ARG A 90 -0.55 1.09 17.51
CA ARG A 90 0.86 0.90 17.82
C ARG A 90 1.14 -0.55 18.18
N CYS A 91 2.13 -1.13 17.52
CA CYS A 91 2.63 -2.48 17.75
C CYS A 91 4.06 -2.55 17.23
N ASP A 92 5.02 -2.98 18.05
CA ASP A 92 6.43 -3.08 17.62
C ASP A 92 6.73 -4.39 16.89
N LYS A 93 5.91 -5.42 17.14
CA LYS A 93 6.09 -6.76 16.57
C LYS A 93 5.65 -6.85 15.11
N LEU A 94 4.53 -6.23 14.73
CA LEU A 94 4.04 -6.20 13.34
C LEU A 94 4.15 -7.55 12.59
N ASP A 95 4.03 -8.67 13.31
CA ASP A 95 4.29 -10.01 12.74
C ASP A 95 3.31 -10.29 11.59
N CYS A 96 2.09 -9.75 11.67
CA CYS A 96 1.10 -9.79 10.60
C CYS A 96 1.56 -9.12 9.30
N LEU A 97 2.23 -7.97 9.35
CA LEU A 97 2.79 -7.31 8.17
C LEU A 97 4.07 -7.99 7.70
N ARG A 98 4.91 -8.47 8.63
CA ARG A 98 6.16 -9.19 8.33
C ARG A 98 5.92 -10.54 7.65
N ALA A 99 4.76 -11.14 7.88
CA ALA A 99 4.35 -12.38 7.24
C ALA A 99 3.98 -12.21 5.75
N ILE A 100 3.74 -10.98 5.27
CA ILE A 100 3.53 -10.69 3.86
C ILE A 100 4.90 -10.56 3.19
N SER A 101 5.22 -11.48 2.27
CA SER A 101 6.54 -11.50 1.62
C SER A 101 6.62 -10.51 0.45
N VAL A 102 7.83 -10.05 0.14
CA VAL A 102 8.07 -9.18 -1.02
C VAL A 102 7.70 -9.91 -2.32
N GLU A 103 7.98 -11.20 -2.39
CA GLU A 103 7.66 -12.07 -3.53
C GLU A 103 6.16 -12.18 -3.76
N GLU A 104 5.35 -12.26 -2.70
CA GLU A 104 3.90 -12.26 -2.79
C GLU A 104 3.38 -10.93 -3.35
N VAL A 105 3.88 -9.81 -2.81
CA VAL A 105 3.53 -8.47 -3.31
C VAL A 105 3.91 -8.31 -4.78
N TYR A 106 5.11 -8.74 -5.16
CA TYR A 106 5.59 -8.66 -6.54
C TYR A 106 4.74 -9.50 -7.49
N LYS A 107 4.42 -10.75 -7.12
CA LYS A 107 3.55 -11.62 -7.94
C LYS A 107 2.17 -11.01 -8.13
N ALA A 108 1.58 -10.47 -7.07
CA ALA A 108 0.27 -9.84 -7.14
C ALA A 108 0.30 -8.58 -8.02
N ALA A 109 1.37 -7.79 -7.95
CA ALA A 109 1.58 -6.60 -8.77
C ALA A 109 1.70 -6.93 -10.27
N MET A 110 2.36 -8.04 -10.62
CA MET A 110 2.50 -8.48 -12.02
C MET A 110 1.21 -9.06 -12.63
N GLN A 111 0.14 -9.19 -11.85
CA GLN A 111 -1.17 -9.69 -12.28
C GLN A 111 -2.22 -8.58 -12.45
N LEU A 112 -1.82 -7.33 -12.24
CA LEU A 112 -2.61 -6.12 -12.51
C LEU A 112 -2.13 -5.48 -13.82
#